data_AF-A0A022PSR0-F1
#
_entry.id   AF-A0A022PSR0-F1
#
_cell.length_a   1.000
_cell.length_b   1.000
_cell.length_c   1.000
_cell.angle_alpha   90.00
_cell.angle_beta   90.00
_cell.angle_gamma   90.00
#
_symmetry.space_group_name_H-M   'P 1'
#
loop_
_entity.id
_entity.type
_entity.pdbx_description
1 polymer ?
#
loop_
_entity_poly.entity_id
_entity_poly.type
_entity_poly.pdbx_seq_one_letter_code
_entity_poly.pdbx_strand_id
1 'polypeptide(L)'
;MVKNTLSIFLVSFLMVVALCFGHENPALRGKNLRGWCVADTGAPHDKLQEFLDYGCHEFDCSQILPGGPCYEPNLLLAHGSWILDKFYKTGAFCKEGLGFITETNPSYGDCQYP
;
A
#
# COMPACT_ATOMS: atom_id res chain seq x y z
N MET A 1 37.01 31.31 5.25
CA MET A 1 35.57 31.39 4.94
C MET A 1 35.12 30.03 4.40
N VAL A 2 34.74 29.07 5.25
CA VAL A 2 34.28 27.72 4.82
C VAL A 2 33.42 27.02 5.88
N LYS A 3 33.64 27.36 7.16
CA LYS A 3 32.90 26.79 8.31
C LYS A 3 31.40 27.12 8.30
N ASN A 4 31.01 28.31 7.82
CA ASN A 4 29.62 28.74 7.81
C ASN A 4 28.80 28.04 6.72
N THR A 5 29.40 27.79 5.54
CA THR A 5 28.71 27.15 4.41
C THR A 5 28.52 25.65 4.67
N LEU A 6 29.52 24.98 5.24
CA LEU A 6 29.42 23.55 5.60
C LEU A 6 28.35 23.30 6.68
N SER A 7 28.24 24.21 7.65
CA SER A 7 27.21 24.17 8.69
C SER A 7 25.80 24.30 8.09
N ILE A 8 25.61 25.21 7.13
CA ILE A 8 24.30 25.41 6.47
C ILE A 8 23.87 24.17 5.67
N PHE A 9 24.78 23.50 4.96
CA PHE A 9 24.46 22.26 4.24
C PHE A 9 24.07 21.13 5.18
N LEU A 10 24.76 20.98 6.31
CA LEU A 10 24.43 19.97 7.31
C LEU A 10 23.08 20.26 7.97
N VAL A 11 22.79 21.52 8.31
CA VAL A 11 21.51 21.91 8.91
C VAL A 11 20.37 21.76 7.90
N SER A 12 20.59 22.11 6.63
CA SER A 12 19.60 21.92 5.56
C SER A 12 19.31 20.44 5.32
N PHE A 13 20.33 19.59 5.31
CA PHE A 13 20.16 18.14 5.17
C PHE A 13 19.39 17.53 6.36
N LEU A 14 19.71 17.95 7.60
CA LEU A 14 19.01 17.52 8.81
C LEU A 14 17.54 17.99 8.85
N MET A 15 17.24 19.18 8.33
CA MET A 15 15.87 19.69 8.24
C MET A 15 15.05 18.95 7.16
N VAL A 16 15.66 18.61 6.01
CA VAL A 16 15.01 17.79 4.97
C VAL A 16 14.75 16.38 5.49
N VAL A 17 15.72 15.77 6.16
CA VAL A 17 15.59 14.51 6.91
C VAL A 17 14.41 14.59 7.86
N ALA A 18 14.36 15.58 8.77
CA ALA A 18 13.25 15.74 9.72
C ALA A 18 11.86 15.92 9.06
N LEU A 19 11.79 16.57 7.89
CA LEU A 19 10.55 16.73 7.13
C LEU A 19 10.17 15.47 6.32
N CYS A 20 11.13 14.64 5.94
CA CYS A 20 10.89 13.33 5.33
C CYS A 20 10.54 12.25 6.38
N PHE A 21 10.93 12.44 7.64
CA PHE A 21 10.62 11.54 8.76
C PHE A 21 9.32 11.94 9.52
N GLY A 22 8.26 12.33 8.80
CA GLY A 22 6.90 12.42 9.35
C GLY A 22 5.89 11.92 8.30
N HIS A 23 4.93 11.03 8.56
CA HIS A 23 4.25 10.64 9.79
C HIS A 23 4.12 9.11 9.88
N GLU A 24 4.80 8.44 10.81
CA GLU A 24 4.22 7.21 11.35
C GLU A 24 3.06 7.62 12.27
N ASN A 25 1.82 7.39 11.85
CA ASN A 25 0.66 7.54 12.72
C ASN A 25 0.57 6.28 13.61
N PRO A 26 0.99 6.33 14.90
CA PRO A 26 1.06 5.13 15.74
C PRO A 26 -0.33 4.60 16.10
N ALA A 27 -1.38 5.41 15.88
CA ALA A 27 -2.76 5.11 16.25
C ALA A 27 -3.40 3.95 15.48
N LEU A 28 -2.78 3.49 14.38
CA LEU A 28 -3.30 2.39 13.56
C LEU A 28 -2.53 1.08 13.77
N ARG A 29 -1.38 1.13 14.46
CA ARG A 29 -0.57 -0.04 14.77
C ARG A 29 -1.27 -0.86 15.85
N GLY A 30 -1.97 -1.91 15.45
CA GLY A 30 -2.65 -2.84 16.36
C GLY A 30 -4.17 -2.77 16.39
N LYS A 31 -4.84 -2.09 15.44
CA LYS A 31 -6.28 -2.30 15.24
C LYS A 31 -6.50 -3.67 14.59
N ASN A 32 -7.27 -4.55 15.26
CA ASN A 32 -7.84 -5.74 14.64
C ASN A 32 -8.88 -5.31 13.60
N LEU A 33 -8.42 -5.06 12.38
CA LEU A 33 -9.29 -4.74 11.26
C LEU A 33 -10.09 -5.98 10.89
N ARG A 34 -11.42 -5.82 10.85
CA ARG A 34 -12.34 -6.91 10.51
C ARG A 34 -12.59 -6.87 9.01
N GLY A 35 -12.50 -8.03 8.37
CA GLY A 35 -12.70 -8.18 6.92
C GLY A 35 -11.47 -7.86 6.08
N TRP A 36 -11.67 -7.80 4.77
CA TRP A 36 -10.66 -7.55 3.75
C TRP A 36 -11.10 -6.38 2.86
N CYS A 37 -10.15 -5.57 2.42
CA CYS A 37 -10.43 -4.52 1.43
C CYS A 37 -10.24 -5.10 0.02
N VAL A 38 -11.31 -5.24 -0.75
CA VAL A 38 -11.27 -5.78 -2.11
C VAL A 38 -11.66 -4.70 -3.12
N ALA A 39 -11.18 -4.83 -4.35
CA ALA A 39 -11.45 -3.86 -5.40
C ALA A 39 -12.94 -3.83 -5.78
N ASP A 40 -13.47 -2.64 -5.98
CA ASP A 40 -14.82 -2.43 -6.49
C ASP A 40 -14.85 -2.72 -7.99
N THR A 41 -15.82 -3.51 -8.43
CA THR A 41 -16.06 -3.77 -9.86
C THR A 41 -16.38 -2.51 -10.67
N GLY A 42 -16.86 -1.45 -10.02
CA GLY A 42 -17.09 -0.14 -10.63
C GLY A 42 -15.89 0.81 -10.56
N ALA A 43 -14.76 0.37 -9.99
CA ALA A 43 -13.56 1.21 -9.87
C ALA A 43 -13.02 1.60 -11.26
N PRO A 44 -12.64 2.87 -11.50
CA PRO A 44 -11.98 3.26 -12.73
C PRO A 44 -10.66 2.50 -12.90
N HIS A 45 -10.50 1.78 -14.02
CA HIS A 45 -9.32 0.94 -14.26
C HIS A 45 -8.00 1.71 -14.19
N ASP A 46 -7.96 2.93 -14.72
CA ASP A 46 -6.78 3.80 -14.68
C ASP A 46 -6.36 4.12 -13.23
N LYS A 47 -7.33 4.40 -12.36
CA LYS A 47 -7.10 4.69 -10.94
C LYS A 47 -6.75 3.47 -10.13
N LEU A 48 -7.34 2.33 -10.44
CA LEU A 48 -6.97 1.07 -9.81
C LEU A 48 -5.55 0.64 -10.21
N GLN A 49 -5.16 0.82 -11.47
CA GLN A 49 -3.79 0.55 -11.94
C GLN A 49 -2.79 1.50 -11.29
N GLU A 50 -3.07 2.81 -11.25
CA GLU A 50 -2.22 3.80 -10.57
C GLU A 50 -2.00 3.42 -9.09
N PHE A 51 -3.06 2.98 -8.41
CA PHE A 51 -2.97 2.51 -7.02
C PHE A 51 -2.15 1.22 -6.89
N LEU A 52 -2.31 0.27 -7.82
CA LEU A 52 -1.52 -0.96 -7.85
C LEU A 52 -0.03 -0.68 -8.06
N ASP A 53 0.30 0.14 -9.04
CA ASP A 53 1.68 0.52 -9.37
C ASP A 53 2.33 1.24 -8.19
N TYR A 54 1.61 2.17 -7.56
CA TYR A 54 2.05 2.85 -6.35
C TYR A 54 2.27 1.85 -5.20
N GLY A 55 1.31 0.95 -4.97
CA GLY A 55 1.38 -0.03 -3.91
C GLY A 55 2.56 -0.99 -4.05
N CYS A 56 2.90 -1.40 -5.27
CA CYS A 56 4.06 -2.26 -5.52
C CYS A 56 5.41 -1.54 -5.44
N HIS A 57 5.42 -0.21 -5.45
CA HIS A 57 6.61 0.55 -5.07
C HIS A 57 6.79 0.62 -3.54
N GLU A 58 5.70 0.65 -2.78
CA GLU A 58 5.73 0.74 -1.30
C GLU A 58 5.82 -0.63 -0.61
N PHE A 59 5.26 -1.69 -1.21
CA PHE A 59 5.16 -3.03 -0.65
C PHE A 59 5.68 -4.11 -1.61
N ASP A 60 6.06 -5.26 -1.05
CA ASP A 60 6.43 -6.43 -1.86
C ASP A 60 5.20 -7.05 -2.54
N CYS A 61 5.15 -6.95 -3.86
CA CYS A 61 4.11 -7.53 -4.73
C CYS A 61 4.47 -8.90 -5.30
N SER A 62 5.52 -9.58 -4.81
CA SER A 62 5.93 -10.91 -5.27
C SER A 62 4.78 -11.93 -5.34
N GLN A 63 3.76 -11.77 -4.49
CA GLN A 63 2.59 -12.65 -4.45
C GLN A 63 1.70 -12.55 -5.69
N ILE A 64 1.58 -11.36 -6.29
CA ILE A 64 0.68 -11.06 -7.42
C ILE A 64 1.42 -10.87 -8.75
N LEU A 65 2.74 -11.00 -8.76
CA LEU A 65 3.55 -11.00 -9.97
C LEU A 65 3.60 -12.40 -10.61
N PRO A 66 3.99 -12.51 -11.89
CA PRO A 66 4.10 -13.81 -12.55
C PRO A 66 4.93 -14.82 -11.74
N GLY A 67 4.34 -15.99 -11.48
CA GLY A 67 4.94 -17.04 -10.64
C GLY A 67 4.60 -16.94 -9.15
N GLY A 68 3.91 -15.88 -8.71
CA GLY A 68 3.37 -15.74 -7.37
C GLY A 68 2.06 -16.51 -7.18
N PRO A 69 1.71 -16.89 -5.93
CA PRO A 69 0.51 -17.67 -5.63
C PRO A 69 -0.81 -16.94 -5.90
N CYS A 70 -0.80 -15.60 -5.91
CA CYS A 70 -1.94 -14.73 -6.18
C CYS A 70 -1.92 -14.13 -7.60
N TYR A 71 -1.09 -14.65 -8.50
CA TYR A 71 -1.02 -14.15 -9.87
C TYR A 71 -2.29 -14.46 -10.66
N GLU A 72 -2.84 -15.67 -10.50
CA GLU A 72 -4.06 -16.09 -11.21
C GLU A 72 -5.31 -15.92 -10.35
N PRO A 73 -6.37 -15.26 -10.83
CA PRO A 73 -6.53 -14.80 -12.21
C PRO A 73 -5.70 -13.54 -12.52
N ASN A 74 -5.04 -13.51 -13.68
CA ASN A 74 -4.28 -12.35 -14.16
C ASN A 74 -5.21 -11.19 -14.60
N LEU A 75 -5.86 -10.57 -13.62
CA LEU A 75 -6.82 -9.48 -13.76
C LEU A 75 -6.43 -8.32 -12.83
N LEU A 76 -6.55 -7.10 -13.33
CA LEU A 76 -6.28 -5.88 -12.55
C LEU A 76 -7.11 -5.82 -11.27
N LEU A 77 -8.37 -6.26 -11.31
CA LEU A 77 -9.23 -6.33 -10.12
C LEU A 77 -8.70 -7.29 -9.06
N ALA A 78 -8.12 -8.42 -9.46
CA ALA A 78 -7.58 -9.42 -8.53
C ALA A 78 -6.28 -8.91 -7.87
N HIS A 79 -5.34 -8.41 -8.67
CA HIS A 79 -4.09 -7.83 -8.17
C HIS A 79 -4.35 -6.56 -7.36
N GLY A 80 -5.28 -5.72 -7.82
CA GLY A 80 -5.77 -4.53 -7.13
C GLY A 80 -6.41 -4.84 -5.78
N SER A 81 -7.19 -5.92 -5.68
CA SER A 81 -7.79 -6.35 -4.41
C SER A 81 -6.71 -6.76 -3.40
N TRP A 82 -5.68 -7.48 -3.84
CA TRP A 82 -4.61 -7.91 -2.95
C TRP A 82 -3.84 -6.72 -2.38
N ILE A 83 -3.49 -5.74 -3.21
CA ILE A 83 -2.74 -4.56 -2.76
C ILE A 83 -3.61 -3.61 -1.90
N LEU A 84 -4.90 -3.47 -2.23
CA LEU A 84 -5.86 -2.73 -1.41
C LEU A 84 -5.95 -3.31 0.00
N ASP A 85 -6.01 -4.63 0.10
CA ASP A 85 -6.02 -5.29 1.40
C ASP A 85 -4.68 -5.12 2.13
N LYS A 86 -3.55 -5.19 1.42
CA LYS A 86 -2.23 -4.89 2.02
C LYS A 86 -2.17 -3.50 2.65
N PHE A 87 -2.68 -2.48 1.95
CA PHE A 87 -2.82 -1.13 2.51
C PHE A 87 -3.80 -1.09 3.67
N TYR A 88 -4.92 -1.81 3.57
CA TYR A 88 -5.89 -1.88 4.65
C TYR A 88 -5.24 -2.44 5.92
N LYS A 89 -4.51 -3.55 5.87
CA LYS A 89 -3.87 -4.15 7.06
C LYS A 89 -2.74 -3.32 7.66
N THR A 90 -2.04 -2.54 6.83
CA THR A 90 -0.89 -1.73 7.27
C THR A 90 -1.28 -0.33 7.73
N GLY A 91 -2.21 0.31 7.02
CA GLY A 91 -2.62 1.71 7.22
C GLY A 91 -4.06 1.88 7.68
N ALA A 92 -4.81 0.79 7.93
CA ALA A 92 -6.19 0.80 8.43
C ALA A 92 -7.16 1.66 7.61
N PHE A 93 -6.92 1.78 6.30
CA PHE A 93 -7.76 2.52 5.38
C PHE A 93 -8.00 1.70 4.11
N CYS A 94 -9.27 1.54 3.74
CA CYS A 94 -9.69 0.97 2.46
C CYS A 94 -10.06 2.13 1.53
N LYS A 95 -9.44 2.21 0.36
CA LYS A 95 -9.59 3.36 -0.54
C LYS A 95 -11.00 3.44 -1.12
N GLU A 96 -11.80 4.36 -0.59
CA GLU A 96 -13.14 4.64 -1.12
C GLU A 96 -13.10 4.94 -2.63
N GLY A 97 -14.05 4.36 -3.37
CA GLY A 97 -14.15 4.46 -4.83
C GLY A 97 -13.21 3.54 -5.61
N LEU A 98 -12.23 2.91 -4.95
CA LEU A 98 -11.41 1.83 -5.55
C LEU A 98 -11.68 0.47 -4.90
N GLY A 99 -12.05 0.44 -3.63
CA GLY A 99 -12.35 -0.79 -2.91
C GLY A 99 -13.38 -0.62 -1.80
N PHE A 100 -13.82 -1.75 -1.29
CA PHE A 100 -14.78 -1.86 -0.19
C PHE A 100 -14.39 -2.99 0.76
N ILE A 101 -14.88 -2.91 1.99
CA ILE A 101 -14.63 -3.95 3.00
C ILE A 101 -15.62 -5.09 2.83
N THR A 102 -15.12 -6.31 2.73
CA THR A 102 -15.90 -7.55 2.76
C THR A 102 -15.58 -8.37 3.99
N GLU A 103 -16.58 -9.03 4.57
CA GLU A 103 -16.40 -10.03 5.63
C GLU A 103 -16.09 -11.42 5.08
N THR A 104 -16.24 -11.63 3.77
CA THR A 104 -15.92 -12.90 3.12
C THR A 104 -14.44 -12.92 2.78
N ASN A 105 -13.73 -13.95 3.24
CA ASN A 105 -12.31 -14.12 2.94
C ASN A 105 -12.10 -14.31 1.42
N PRO A 106 -11.40 -13.39 0.74
CA PRO A 106 -11.14 -13.50 -0.70
C PRO A 106 -9.97 -14.43 -1.04
N SER A 107 -9.32 -15.06 -0.05
CA SER A 107 -8.22 -16.01 -0.26
C SER A 107 -8.71 -17.30 -0.91
N TYR A 108 -7.87 -17.90 -1.76
CA TYR A 108 -8.18 -19.15 -2.47
C TYR A 108 -6.90 -19.92 -2.76
N GLY A 109 -6.96 -21.25 -2.68
CA GLY A 109 -5.79 -22.11 -2.88
C GLY A 109 -4.59 -21.64 -2.04
N ASP A 110 -3.47 -21.39 -2.71
CA ASP A 110 -2.24 -20.88 -2.09
C ASP A 110 -2.20 -19.34 -2.01
N CYS A 111 -3.14 -18.64 -2.67
CA CYS A 111 -3.26 -17.19 -2.58
C CYS A 111 -3.90 -16.80 -1.25
N GLN A 112 -3.09 -16.28 -0.34
CA GLN A 112 -3.53 -15.72 0.93
C GLN A 112 -3.54 -14.19 0.87
N TYR A 113 -4.70 -13.61 1.16
CA TYR A 113 -4.81 -12.17 1.32
C TYR A 113 -4.23 -11.75 2.68
N PRO A 114 -3.57 -10.58 2.77
CA PRO A 114 -2.90 -10.11 3.98
C PRO A 114 -3.77 -10.00 5.25
#